data_AF-A0A7X6RXP7-F1
#
_entry.id   AF-A0A7X6RXP7-F1
#
_cell.length_a   1.000
_cell.length_b   1.000
_cell.length_c   1.000
_cell.angle_alpha   90.00
_cell.angle_beta   90.00
_cell.angle_gamma   90.00
#
_symmetry.space_group_name_H-M   'P 1'
#
loop_
_entity.id
_entity.type
_entity.pdbx_description
1 polymer ?
#
loop_
_entity_poly.entity_id
_entity_poly.type
_entity_poly.pdbx_seq_one_letter_code
_entity_poly.pdbx_strand_id
1 'polypeptide(L)'
;MGGQGPFIDHYEAAILDQPSPFTIADDAARDANRKEAMKGFPLRSGFARDEKPLAMSADRGNGPPNVRYLNPKASSVEGNVWMHVREKYQLKAGEKAEVVFRDRVGQIRCRDCAQRHLLKRQPQLRPSNPAQQRALDANRASAVTSRQRLNAMQKAGMISTRESRNNDNGNRSASSSNKNHDQKKQKPKKDKKSKKHHAKPN
;
A
#
# COMPACT_ATOMS: atom_id res chain seq x y z
N MET A 1 -24.97 -21.03 -12.51
CA MET A 1 -24.33 -21.52 -11.27
C MET A 1 -23.05 -20.72 -11.02
N GLY A 2 -23.11 -19.61 -10.27
CA GLY A 2 -21.94 -18.78 -9.97
C GLY A 2 -21.26 -19.27 -8.70
N GLY A 3 -20.34 -20.23 -8.82
CA GLY A 3 -19.66 -20.85 -7.68
C GLY A 3 -18.85 -19.83 -6.87
N GLN A 4 -18.95 -19.91 -5.55
CA GLN A 4 -18.18 -19.11 -4.59
C GLN A 4 -16.66 -19.40 -4.62
N GLY A 5 -16.19 -20.28 -5.51
CA GLY A 5 -14.79 -20.74 -5.61
C GLY A 5 -13.76 -19.61 -5.65
N PRO A 6 -13.83 -18.66 -6.62
CA PRO A 6 -12.84 -17.60 -6.74
C PRO A 6 -12.76 -16.67 -5.51
N PHE A 7 -13.87 -16.51 -4.80
CA PHE A 7 -13.95 -15.69 -3.59
C PHE A 7 -13.32 -16.41 -2.38
N ILE A 8 -13.63 -17.71 -2.22
CA ILE A 8 -13.04 -18.55 -1.17
C ILE A 8 -11.53 -18.67 -1.37
N ASP A 9 -11.07 -18.88 -2.60
CA ASP A 9 -9.64 -18.99 -2.91
C ASP A 9 -8.88 -17.70 -2.58
N HIS A 10 -9.49 -16.54 -2.80
CA HIS A 10 -8.88 -15.25 -2.47
C HIS A 10 -8.85 -14.99 -0.95
N TYR A 11 -9.88 -15.42 -0.22
CA TYR A 11 -9.91 -15.36 1.24
C TYR A 11 -8.90 -16.32 1.89
N GLU A 12 -8.70 -17.50 1.33
CA GLU A 12 -7.68 -18.44 1.80
C GLU A 12 -6.27 -17.91 1.55
N ALA A 13 -6.04 -17.22 0.44
CA ALA A 13 -4.81 -16.45 0.22
C ALA A 13 -4.64 -15.33 1.25
N ALA A 14 -5.72 -14.63 1.63
CA ALA A 14 -5.68 -13.61 2.68
C ALA A 14 -5.23 -14.19 4.03
N ILE A 15 -5.71 -15.39 4.41
CA ILE A 15 -5.28 -16.07 5.64
C ILE A 15 -3.75 -16.29 5.64
N LEU A 16 -3.19 -16.65 4.49
CA LEU A 16 -1.76 -16.92 4.37
C LEU A 16 -0.94 -15.63 4.32
N ASP A 17 -1.37 -14.62 3.55
CA ASP A 17 -0.52 -13.50 3.17
C ASP A 17 -0.76 -12.22 3.99
N GLN A 18 -1.98 -11.99 4.50
CA GLN A 18 -2.31 -10.77 5.24
C GLN A 18 -1.55 -10.74 6.58
N PRO A 19 -0.69 -9.73 6.82
CA PRO A 19 -0.16 -9.48 8.15
C PRO A 19 -1.31 -9.18 9.10
N SER A 20 -1.31 -9.80 10.27
CA SER A 20 -2.32 -9.59 11.31
C SER A 20 -1.70 -9.87 12.68
N PRO A 21 -1.71 -8.92 13.62
CA PRO A 21 -2.17 -7.54 13.45
C PRO A 21 -1.30 -6.75 12.46
N PHE A 22 -1.87 -5.75 11.81
CA PHE A 22 -1.16 -4.85 10.90
C PHE A 22 -1.36 -3.38 11.25
N THR A 23 -0.38 -2.55 10.90
CA THR A 23 -0.43 -1.09 11.03
C THR A 23 -1.23 -0.49 9.89
N ILE A 24 -2.21 0.37 10.21
CA ILE A 24 -3.00 1.10 9.21
C ILE A 24 -2.11 2.14 8.52
N ALA A 25 -2.05 2.06 7.20
CA ALA A 25 -1.35 3.01 6.35
C ALA A 25 -2.10 4.36 6.28
N ASP A 26 -1.36 5.45 6.10
CA ASP A 26 -1.94 6.72 5.66
C ASP A 26 -2.46 6.63 4.21
N ASP A 27 -3.23 7.63 3.78
CA ASP A 27 -3.86 7.62 2.46
C ASP A 27 -2.85 7.59 1.30
N ALA A 28 -1.72 8.30 1.44
CA ALA A 28 -0.68 8.32 0.42
C ALA A 28 -0.02 6.94 0.25
N ALA A 29 0.31 6.29 1.37
CA ALA A 29 0.86 4.94 1.39
C ALA A 29 -0.16 3.91 0.91
N ARG A 30 -1.45 4.05 1.26
CA ARG A 30 -2.53 3.20 0.74
C ARG A 30 -2.65 3.31 -0.77
N ASP A 31 -2.67 4.52 -1.31
CA ASP A 31 -2.85 4.73 -2.75
C ASP A 31 -1.63 4.23 -3.53
N ALA A 32 -0.42 4.45 -3.01
CA ALA A 32 0.81 3.87 -3.55
C ALA A 32 0.78 2.33 -3.52
N ASN A 33 0.34 1.73 -2.41
CA ASN A 33 0.18 0.28 -2.28
C ASN A 33 -0.80 -0.28 -3.30
N ARG A 34 -1.96 0.35 -3.46
CA ARG A 34 -2.97 -0.07 -4.45
C ARG A 34 -2.45 0.07 -5.87
N LYS A 35 -1.80 1.20 -6.19
CA LYS A 35 -1.20 1.42 -7.52
C LYS A 35 -0.17 0.34 -7.85
N GLU A 36 0.70 0.01 -6.89
CA GLU A 36 1.69 -1.05 -7.06
C GLU A 36 1.03 -2.41 -7.28
N ALA A 37 0.03 -2.74 -6.46
CA ALA A 37 -0.66 -4.02 -6.55
C ALA A 37 -1.35 -4.24 -7.89
N MET A 38 -1.87 -3.17 -8.48
CA MET A 38 -2.63 -3.24 -9.73
C MET A 38 -1.76 -3.29 -10.98
N LYS A 39 -0.42 -3.18 -10.87
CA LYS A 39 0.49 -3.32 -12.02
C LYS A 39 0.36 -4.72 -12.61
N GLY A 40 0.12 -4.81 -13.92
CA GLY A 40 -0.07 -6.08 -14.63
C GLY A 40 -1.48 -6.67 -14.53
N PHE A 41 -2.42 -6.03 -13.82
CA PHE A 41 -3.81 -6.45 -13.73
C PHE A 41 -4.72 -5.43 -14.44
N PRO A 42 -4.96 -5.56 -15.76
CA PRO A 42 -5.81 -4.61 -16.49
C PRO A 42 -7.26 -4.60 -15.95
N LEU A 43 -7.97 -3.50 -16.18
CA LEU A 43 -9.40 -3.45 -15.87
C LEU A 43 -10.17 -4.47 -16.73
N ARG A 44 -11.12 -5.17 -16.12
CA ARG A 44 -12.01 -6.13 -16.81
C ARG A 44 -13.45 -5.76 -16.49
N SER A 45 -14.26 -5.58 -17.54
CA SER A 45 -15.69 -5.29 -17.37
C SER A 45 -16.35 -6.42 -16.56
N GLY A 46 -17.20 -6.04 -15.59
CA GLY A 46 -17.88 -7.00 -14.72
C GLY A 46 -17.03 -7.58 -13.58
N PHE A 47 -15.78 -7.12 -13.39
CA PHE A 47 -14.91 -7.59 -12.30
C PHE A 47 -14.27 -6.44 -11.52
N ALA A 48 -14.12 -6.66 -10.21
CA ALA A 48 -13.26 -5.87 -9.34
C ALA A 48 -11.90 -6.58 -9.18
N ARG A 49 -10.83 -5.80 -9.00
CA ARG A 49 -9.52 -6.32 -8.61
C ARG A 49 -9.39 -6.18 -7.11
N ASP A 50 -9.39 -7.32 -6.42
CA ASP A 50 -9.20 -7.41 -4.98
C ASP A 50 -7.75 -7.78 -4.68
N GLU A 51 -7.16 -7.14 -3.66
CA GLU A 51 -5.76 -7.31 -3.29
C GLU A 51 -5.58 -7.82 -1.85
N LYS A 52 -4.66 -8.76 -1.71
CA LYS A 52 -4.13 -9.24 -0.43
C LYS A 52 -2.59 -9.23 -0.47
N PRO A 53 -1.89 -8.70 0.55
CA PRO A 53 -2.45 -7.98 1.69
C PRO A 53 -3.13 -6.67 1.27
N LEU A 54 -4.10 -6.24 2.08
CA LEU A 54 -4.89 -5.03 1.86
C LEU A 54 -3.98 -3.81 1.64
N ALA A 55 -4.37 -2.94 0.71
CA ALA A 55 -3.60 -1.72 0.42
C ALA A 55 -3.46 -0.80 1.66
N MET A 56 -4.42 -0.85 2.59
CA MET A 56 -4.38 -0.12 3.86
C MET A 56 -3.42 -0.71 4.90
N SER A 57 -2.77 -1.84 4.62
CA SER A 57 -1.73 -2.38 5.50
C SER A 57 -0.37 -1.76 5.18
N ALA A 58 0.21 -1.03 6.14
CA ALA A 58 1.59 -0.57 6.05
C ALA A 58 2.59 -1.73 6.17
N ASP A 59 2.16 -2.85 6.75
CA ASP A 59 2.99 -4.02 7.02
C ASP A 59 2.99 -5.04 5.86
N ARG A 60 2.32 -4.75 4.73
CA ARG A 60 2.17 -5.68 3.58
C ARG A 60 3.47 -6.14 2.91
N GLY A 61 4.62 -5.61 3.33
CA GLY A 61 5.93 -5.90 2.75
C GLY A 61 6.09 -5.43 1.30
N ASN A 62 7.15 -5.90 0.65
CA ASN A 62 7.47 -5.61 -0.76
C ASN A 62 7.18 -6.78 -1.71
N GLY A 63 6.59 -7.86 -1.19
CA GLY A 63 6.22 -9.02 -2.00
C GLY A 63 5.12 -8.68 -3.02
N PRO A 64 5.02 -9.44 -4.12
CA PRO A 64 3.92 -9.30 -5.06
C PRO A 64 2.60 -9.55 -4.32
N PRO A 65 1.62 -8.63 -4.38
CA PRO A 65 0.31 -8.89 -3.80
C PRO A 65 -0.40 -9.99 -4.59
N ASN A 66 -1.17 -10.79 -3.87
CA ASN A 66 -2.17 -11.66 -4.48
C ASN A 66 -3.31 -10.77 -4.97
N VAL A 67 -3.50 -10.68 -6.29
CA VAL A 67 -4.62 -9.94 -6.89
C VAL A 67 -5.51 -10.89 -7.66
N ARG A 68 -6.82 -10.83 -7.40
CA ARG A 68 -7.83 -11.65 -8.08
C ARG A 68 -8.96 -10.80 -8.65
N TYR A 69 -9.50 -11.24 -9.78
CA TYR A 69 -10.72 -10.67 -10.34
C TYR A 69 -11.92 -11.31 -9.66
N LEU A 70 -12.65 -10.51 -8.88
CA LEU A 70 -13.83 -10.94 -8.16
C LEU A 70 -15.08 -10.27 -8.74
N ASN A 71 -16.25 -10.85 -8.44
CA ASN A 71 -17.50 -10.13 -8.66
C ASN A 71 -17.45 -8.79 -7.89
N PRO A 72 -17.78 -7.64 -8.52
CA PRO A 72 -17.73 -6.34 -7.88
C PRO A 72 -18.51 -6.26 -6.57
N LYS A 73 -19.68 -6.90 -6.51
CA LYS A 73 -20.48 -6.98 -5.28
C LYS A 73 -19.70 -7.69 -4.17
N ALA A 74 -19.08 -8.83 -4.47
CA ALA A 74 -18.32 -9.59 -3.49
C ALA A 74 -17.07 -8.85 -2.98
N SER A 75 -16.30 -8.21 -3.86
CA SER A 75 -15.13 -7.39 -3.45
C SER A 75 -15.56 -6.14 -2.67
N SER A 76 -16.67 -5.50 -3.05
CA SER A 76 -17.17 -4.31 -2.35
C SER A 76 -17.59 -4.58 -0.90
N VAL A 77 -17.99 -5.81 -0.54
CA VAL A 77 -18.37 -6.16 0.84
C VAL A 77 -17.21 -5.93 1.79
N GLU A 78 -16.01 -6.42 1.47
CA GLU A 78 -14.85 -6.25 2.34
C GLU A 78 -14.43 -4.77 2.42
N GLY A 79 -14.41 -4.08 1.27
CA GLY A 79 -14.11 -2.65 1.23
C GLY A 79 -15.07 -1.81 2.09
N ASN A 80 -16.37 -2.07 1.99
CA ASN A 80 -17.41 -1.37 2.76
C ASN A 80 -17.31 -1.68 4.25
N VAL A 81 -17.01 -2.93 4.63
CA VAL A 81 -16.79 -3.30 6.04
C VAL A 81 -15.59 -2.53 6.61
N TRP A 82 -14.48 -2.47 5.89
CA TRP A 82 -13.31 -1.71 6.35
C TRP A 82 -13.58 -0.21 6.47
N MET A 83 -14.28 0.38 5.50
CA MET A 83 -14.67 1.78 5.58
C MET A 83 -15.54 2.03 6.82
N HIS A 84 -16.57 1.21 7.03
CA HIS A 84 -17.45 1.34 8.19
C HIS A 84 -16.72 1.14 9.53
N VAL A 85 -15.82 0.15 9.62
CA VAL A 85 -15.01 -0.10 10.81
C VAL A 85 -14.09 1.09 11.11
N ARG A 86 -13.42 1.64 10.08
CA ARG A 86 -12.56 2.82 10.25
C ARG A 86 -13.34 4.04 10.71
N GLU A 87 -14.52 4.28 10.15
CA GLU A 87 -15.37 5.40 10.53
C GLU A 87 -15.91 5.24 11.95
N LYS A 88 -16.50 4.07 12.25
CA LYS A 88 -17.12 3.78 13.55
C LYS A 88 -16.13 3.85 14.71
N TYR A 89 -14.94 3.28 14.53
CA TYR A 89 -13.90 3.25 15.56
C TYR A 89 -12.87 4.37 15.40
N GLN A 90 -13.08 5.29 14.44
CA GLN A 90 -12.21 6.43 14.16
C GLN A 90 -10.73 6.04 13.99
N LEU A 91 -10.50 4.90 13.30
CA LEU A 91 -9.17 4.31 13.17
C LEU A 91 -8.24 5.20 12.34
N LYS A 92 -7.09 5.54 12.91
CA LYS A 92 -6.10 6.45 12.34
C LYS A 92 -4.91 5.69 11.75
N ALA A 93 -4.20 6.36 10.83
CA ALA A 93 -2.92 5.87 10.35
C ALA A 93 -1.96 5.69 11.54
N GLY A 94 -1.21 4.58 11.53
CA GLY A 94 -0.31 4.19 12.62
C GLY A 94 -0.95 3.28 13.68
N GLU A 95 -2.28 3.19 13.75
CA GLU A 95 -2.95 2.26 14.67
C GLU A 95 -2.88 0.81 14.16
N LYS A 96 -3.00 -0.14 15.09
CA LYS A 96 -3.02 -1.57 14.77
C LYS A 96 -4.46 -2.06 14.57
N ALA A 97 -4.67 -2.83 13.52
CA ALA A 97 -5.91 -3.56 13.27
C ALA A 97 -5.62 -5.05 13.09
N GLU A 98 -6.52 -5.90 13.56
CA GLU A 98 -6.47 -7.35 13.34
C GLU A 98 -7.56 -7.76 12.36
N VAL A 99 -7.21 -8.63 11.40
CA VAL A 99 -8.19 -9.29 10.54
C VAL A 99 -8.58 -10.61 11.19
N VAL A 100 -9.87 -10.75 11.50
CA VAL A 100 -10.46 -12.01 11.93
C VAL A 100 -11.18 -12.67 10.77
N PHE A 101 -11.10 -14.00 10.71
CA PHE A 101 -11.63 -14.79 9.61
C PHE A 101 -12.82 -15.60 10.09
N ARG A 102 -13.92 -15.55 9.33
CA ARG A 102 -15.07 -16.43 9.56
C ARG A 102 -14.88 -17.71 8.76
N ASP A 103 -14.93 -18.85 9.43
CA ASP A 103 -14.80 -20.15 8.77
C ASP A 103 -16.13 -20.62 8.14
N ARG A 104 -16.11 -21.80 7.50
CA ARG A 104 -17.27 -22.37 6.82
C ARG A 104 -18.41 -22.76 7.77
N VAL A 105 -18.14 -22.92 9.07
CA VAL A 105 -19.16 -23.20 10.10
C VAL A 105 -19.61 -21.91 10.82
N GLY A 106 -19.18 -20.74 10.35
CA GLY A 106 -19.59 -19.44 10.87
C GLY A 106 -18.78 -18.96 12.07
N GLN A 107 -17.80 -19.72 12.55
CA GLN A 107 -16.99 -19.33 13.71
C GLN A 107 -15.95 -18.29 13.30
N ILE A 108 -15.80 -17.26 14.14
CA ILE A 108 -14.76 -16.24 13.99
C ILE A 108 -13.45 -16.80 14.57
N ARG A 109 -12.36 -16.63 13.83
CA ARG A 109 -11.03 -17.13 14.17
C ARG A 109 -10.00 -16.03 14.03
N CYS A 110 -9.05 -15.99 14.96
CA CYS A 110 -7.82 -15.24 14.79
C CYS A 110 -7.08 -15.70 13.51
N ARG A 111 -6.24 -14.85 12.94
CA ARG A 111 -5.52 -15.17 11.70
C ARG A 111 -4.73 -16.48 11.78
N ASP A 112 -3.99 -16.69 12.86
CA ASP A 112 -3.20 -17.92 13.06
C ASP A 112 -4.08 -19.15 13.33
N CYS A 113 -5.23 -18.95 13.95
CA CYS A 113 -6.24 -19.97 14.18
C CYS A 113 -6.81 -20.43 12.82
N ALA A 114 -7.12 -19.47 11.93
CA ALA A 114 -7.60 -19.73 10.57
C ALA A 114 -6.52 -20.40 9.71
N GLN A 115 -5.25 -19.96 9.80
CA GLN A 115 -4.14 -20.59 9.08
C GLN A 115 -3.94 -22.04 9.51
N ARG A 116 -3.90 -22.32 10.82
CA ARG A 116 -3.76 -23.69 11.32
C ARG A 116 -4.88 -24.60 10.79
N HIS A 117 -6.12 -24.09 10.75
CA HIS A 117 -7.25 -24.83 10.23
C HIS A 117 -7.13 -25.07 8.71
N LEU A 118 -6.75 -24.04 7.95
CA LEU A 118 -6.51 -24.13 6.51
C LEU A 118 -5.44 -25.17 6.20
N LEU A 119 -4.28 -25.11 6.87
CA LEU A 119 -3.16 -26.03 6.69
C LEU A 119 -3.43 -27.46 7.19
N LYS A 120 -4.46 -27.68 8.02
CA LYS A 120 -4.94 -29.02 8.36
C LYS A 120 -5.79 -29.60 7.23
N ARG A 121 -6.65 -28.78 6.63
CA ARG A 121 -7.54 -29.19 5.53
C ARG A 121 -6.81 -29.31 4.19
N GLN A 122 -5.78 -28.50 3.98
CA GLN A 122 -4.98 -28.47 2.76
C GLN A 122 -3.48 -28.61 3.11
N PRO A 123 -3.02 -29.83 3.45
CA PRO A 123 -1.62 -30.07 3.83
C PRO A 123 -0.63 -29.68 2.74
N GLN A 124 -1.03 -29.69 1.47
CA GLN A 124 -0.23 -29.27 0.33
C GLN A 124 0.18 -27.78 0.35
N LEU A 125 -0.53 -26.95 1.13
CA LEU A 125 -0.16 -25.54 1.33
C LEU A 125 0.91 -25.37 2.42
N ARG A 126 1.28 -26.43 3.14
CA ARG A 126 2.34 -26.33 4.13
C ARG A 126 3.69 -26.19 3.43
N PRO A 127 4.58 -25.30 3.88
CA PRO A 127 5.95 -25.31 3.43
C PRO A 127 6.56 -26.69 3.70
N SER A 128 7.30 -27.20 2.73
CA SER A 128 7.76 -28.60 2.71
C SER A 128 8.81 -28.88 3.78
N ASN A 129 9.44 -27.86 4.35
CA ASN A 129 10.38 -27.99 5.46
C ASN A 129 10.44 -26.77 6.41
N PRO A 130 10.95 -26.93 7.64
CA PRO A 130 11.09 -25.83 8.62
C PRO A 130 12.02 -24.69 8.20
N ALA A 131 12.94 -24.93 7.26
CA ALA A 131 13.82 -23.87 6.74
C ALA A 131 13.03 -22.92 5.82
N GLN A 132 12.13 -23.45 5.01
CA GLN A 132 11.25 -22.68 4.13
C GLN A 132 10.26 -21.85 4.95
N GLN A 133 9.71 -22.40 6.03
CA GLN A 133 8.87 -21.64 6.96
C GLN A 133 9.65 -20.46 7.58
N ARG A 134 10.86 -20.73 8.11
CA ARG A 134 11.73 -19.67 8.65
C ARG A 134 12.08 -18.60 7.62
N ALA A 135 12.30 -18.98 6.36
CA ALA A 135 12.56 -18.03 5.28
C ALA A 135 11.35 -17.15 4.97
N LEU A 136 10.14 -17.70 4.95
CA LEU A 136 8.90 -16.92 4.76
C LEU A 136 8.70 -15.92 5.91
N ASP A 137 8.91 -16.36 7.15
CA ASP A 137 8.78 -15.50 8.33
C ASP A 137 9.87 -14.42 8.38
N ALA A 138 11.11 -14.77 8.02
CA ALA A 138 12.21 -13.82 7.91
C ALA A 138 11.99 -12.79 6.79
N ASN A 139 11.45 -13.20 5.64
CA ASN A 139 11.09 -12.29 4.54
C ASN A 139 9.98 -11.32 4.97
N ARG A 140 9.00 -11.77 5.76
CA ARG A 140 7.96 -10.87 6.31
C ARG A 140 8.57 -9.89 7.32
N ALA A 141 9.34 -10.37 8.28
CA ALA A 141 9.97 -9.53 9.30
C ALA A 141 10.93 -8.50 8.69
N SER A 142 11.76 -8.91 7.73
CA SER A 142 12.69 -8.02 7.02
C SER A 142 11.97 -7.01 6.14
N ALA A 143 10.87 -7.37 5.48
CA ALA A 143 10.09 -6.44 4.66
C ALA A 143 9.43 -5.35 5.51
N VAL A 144 8.89 -5.70 6.68
CA VAL A 144 8.36 -4.73 7.66
C VAL A 144 9.48 -3.80 8.14
N THR A 145 10.61 -4.36 8.55
CA THR A 145 11.75 -3.59 9.09
C THR A 145 12.36 -2.66 8.05
N SER A 146 12.54 -3.12 6.81
CA SER A 146 13.14 -2.33 5.73
C SER A 146 12.26 -1.13 5.37
N ARG A 147 10.93 -1.32 5.37
CA ARG A 147 9.99 -0.24 5.08
C ARG A 147 9.90 0.76 6.23
N GLN A 148 9.95 0.30 7.47
CA GLN A 148 10.05 1.18 8.64
C GLN A 148 11.33 2.03 8.58
N ARG A 149 12.47 1.43 8.21
CA ARG A 149 13.74 2.17 8.01
C ARG A 149 13.63 3.19 6.87
N LEU A 150 13.05 2.83 5.73
CA LEU A 150 12.85 3.75 4.60
C LEU A 150 11.96 4.94 4.99
N ASN A 151 10.84 4.68 5.67
CA ASN A 151 9.95 5.75 6.15
C ASN A 151 10.66 6.65 7.18
N ALA A 152 11.46 6.09 8.08
CA ALA A 152 12.25 6.85 9.04
C ALA A 152 13.30 7.74 8.35
N MET A 153 14.00 7.23 7.34
CA MET A 153 14.98 7.99 6.56
C MET A 153 14.30 9.12 5.77
N GLN A 154 13.14 8.87 5.16
CA GLN A 154 12.38 9.91 4.46
C GLN A 154 11.88 11.00 5.43
N LYS A 155 11.41 10.62 6.62
CA LYS A 155 11.00 11.56 7.66
C LYS A 155 12.18 12.39 8.18
N ALA A 156 13.35 11.78 8.38
CA ALA A 156 14.57 12.48 8.77
C ALA A 156 15.06 13.47 7.68
N GLY A 157 14.98 13.11 6.40
CA GLY A 157 15.31 14.02 5.29
C GLY A 157 14.35 15.21 5.15
N MET A 158 13.07 15.03 5.50
CA MET A 158 12.11 16.14 5.59
C MET A 158 12.36 17.06 6.80
N ILE A 159 12.95 16.55 7.89
CA ILE A 159 13.31 17.36 9.05
C ILE A 159 14.57 18.18 8.76
N SER A 160 15.58 17.59 8.11
CA SER A 160 16.81 18.30 7.71
C SER A 160 16.56 19.50 6.80
N THR A 161 15.57 19.41 5.90
CA THR A 161 15.19 20.54 5.02
C THR A 161 14.39 21.64 5.71
N ARG A 162 13.82 21.37 6.91
CA ARG A 162 13.06 22.35 7.68
C ARG A 162 13.93 23.08 8.71
N GLU A 163 14.99 22.46 9.21
CA GLU A 163 15.95 23.10 10.13
C GLU A 163 16.91 24.07 9.43
N SER A 164 17.19 23.89 8.13
CA SER A 164 18.06 24.81 7.38
C SER A 164 17.43 26.15 6.98
N ARG A 165 16.14 26.41 7.28
CA ARG A 165 15.48 27.69 6.94
C ARG A 165 15.43 28.70 8.10
N ASN A 166 15.93 28.34 9.28
CA ASN A 166 15.85 29.21 10.46
C ASN A 166 17.20 29.76 10.95
N ASN A 167 18.27 29.66 10.15
CA ASN A 167 19.61 30.04 10.60
C ASN A 167 20.43 30.84 9.57
N ASP A 168 19.81 31.83 8.92
CA ASP A 168 20.55 32.84 8.16
C ASP A 168 20.22 34.24 8.68
N ASN A 169 20.95 34.65 9.73
CA ASN A 169 21.14 36.05 10.04
C ASN A 169 22.51 36.25 10.72
N GLY A 170 23.52 36.70 9.98
CA GLY A 170 24.78 37.12 10.60
C GLY A 170 26.04 37.08 9.72
N ASN A 171 26.30 38.21 9.05
CA ASN A 171 27.63 38.80 8.81
C ASN A 171 28.71 38.11 7.91
N ARG A 172 28.84 38.71 6.71
CA ARG A 172 30.02 39.40 6.13
C ARG A 172 31.39 38.68 6.03
N SER A 173 31.78 38.56 4.74
CA SER A 173 33.10 38.85 4.14
C SER A 173 34.23 37.82 4.25
N ALA A 174 34.59 37.21 3.12
CA ALA A 174 35.90 37.42 2.46
C ALA A 174 35.99 36.65 1.13
N SER A 175 36.51 37.34 0.12
CA SER A 175 36.81 36.85 -1.23
C SER A 175 37.72 35.62 -1.26
N SER A 176 37.44 34.68 -2.16
CA SER A 176 38.47 34.25 -3.11
C SER A 176 37.82 33.78 -4.41
N SER A 177 38.39 34.32 -5.48
CA SER A 177 38.05 34.13 -6.87
C SER A 177 38.40 32.73 -7.37
N ASN A 178 37.51 32.11 -8.14
CA ASN A 178 37.97 31.36 -9.30
C ASN A 178 36.98 31.49 -10.46
N LYS A 179 37.46 32.13 -11.53
CA LYS A 179 36.81 32.18 -12.84
C LYS A 179 37.03 30.83 -13.51
N ASN A 180 36.00 30.26 -14.13
CA ASN A 180 35.99 30.09 -15.58
C ASN A 180 34.71 29.41 -16.09
N HIS A 181 34.33 29.91 -17.27
CA HIS A 181 33.44 29.36 -18.28
C HIS A 181 31.93 29.62 -18.22
N ASP A 182 31.58 30.80 -18.77
CA ASP A 182 30.51 31.04 -19.73
C ASP A 182 30.12 29.81 -20.57
N GLN A 183 28.83 29.44 -20.55
CA GLN A 183 27.99 29.37 -21.76
C GLN A 183 26.55 29.82 -21.47
N LYS A 184 26.31 31.04 -21.93
CA LYS A 184 25.04 31.73 -22.12
C LYS A 184 24.16 30.97 -23.13
N LYS A 185 22.89 30.69 -22.78
CA LYS A 185 21.78 30.79 -23.74
C LYS A 185 20.43 30.96 -23.05
N GLN A 186 19.67 31.85 -23.66
CA GLN A 186 18.66 32.73 -23.06
C GLN A 186 17.26 32.09 -23.10
N LYS A 187 16.43 32.44 -22.11
CA LYS A 187 14.95 32.41 -22.25
C LYS A 187 14.51 33.45 -23.28
N PRO A 188 13.33 33.27 -23.88
CA PRO A 188 12.40 34.39 -24.01
C PRO A 188 11.13 34.20 -23.16
N LYS A 189 10.61 35.34 -22.74
CA LYS A 189 9.44 35.53 -21.88
C LYS A 189 8.13 35.42 -22.66
N LYS A 190 7.07 35.14 -21.89
CA LYS A 190 5.63 35.41 -22.06
C LYS A 190 5.23 36.36 -23.19
N ASP A 191 4.07 36.06 -23.79
CA ASP A 191 3.03 37.08 -23.99
C ASP A 191 1.59 36.55 -23.89
N LYS A 192 0.70 37.50 -23.54
CA LYS A 192 -0.71 37.41 -23.12
C LYS A 192 -1.72 37.27 -24.28
N LYS A 193 -2.99 37.01 -23.88
CA LYS A 193 -4.30 37.21 -24.56
C LYS A 193 -4.66 36.11 -25.58
N SER A 194 -5.91 35.64 -25.74
CA SER A 194 -7.23 36.23 -25.50
C SER A 194 -8.32 35.13 -25.37
N LYS A 195 -9.42 35.45 -24.66
CA LYS A 195 -10.71 34.73 -24.68
C LYS A 195 -11.27 34.58 -26.11
N LYS A 196 -12.03 33.50 -26.36
CA LYS A 196 -13.32 33.51 -27.08
C LYS A 196 -14.10 32.21 -26.86
N HIS A 197 -15.40 32.38 -26.58
CA HIS A 197 -16.45 31.37 -26.55
C HIS A 197 -16.87 30.96 -27.98
N HIS A 198 -17.47 29.77 -28.12
CA HIS A 198 -18.65 29.39 -28.95
C HIS A 198 -18.62 27.85 -29.14
N ALA A 199 -19.58 27.09 -28.59
CA ALA A 199 -20.93 26.76 -29.09
C ALA A 199 -20.93 25.37 -29.76
N LYS A 200 -21.83 24.49 -29.30
CA LYS A 200 -22.10 23.15 -29.84
C LYS A 200 -22.90 23.24 -31.15
N PRO A 201 -22.80 22.23 -32.04
CA PRO A 201 -23.89 21.85 -32.92
C PRO A 201 -24.57 20.54 -32.47
N ASN A 202 -25.79 20.39 -32.98
CA ASN A 202 -26.90 19.51 -32.58
C ASN A 202 -26.61 18.01 -32.46
#